data_AF-A0A9D9E261-F1
#
_entry.id   AF-A0A9D9E261-F1
#
_cell.length_a   1.000
_cell.length_b   1.000
_cell.length_c   1.000
_cell.angle_alpha   90.00
_cell.angle_beta   90.00
_cell.angle_gamma   90.00
#
_symmetry.space_group_name_H-M   'P 1'
#
loop_
_entity.id
_entity.type
_entity.pdbx_description
1 polymer ?
#
loop_
_entity_poly.entity_id
_entity_poly.type
_entity_poly.pdbx_seq_one_letter_code
_entity_poly.pdbx_strand_id
1 'polypeptide(L)' 'MENRQYAMLKKIRKAIFAIVIIAFLVIQLYPVFWVFMASIKPTTELSARPFALPEAPTLENYKNIFAKGDIFRYIWN' A
#
# COMPACT_ATOMS: atom_id res chain seq x y z
N MET A 1 -46.90 -2.74 1.12
CA MET A 1 -45.89 -2.49 2.18
C MET A 1 -44.59 -3.26 1.93
N GLU A 2 -44.61 -4.43 1.27
CA GLU A 2 -43.44 -5.22 0.84
C GLU A 2 -42.33 -4.43 0.10
N ASN A 3 -42.72 -3.57 -0.85
CA ASN A 3 -41.77 -2.93 -1.78
C ASN A 3 -40.73 -2.03 -1.10
N ARG A 4 -41.09 -1.42 0.05
CA ARG A 4 -40.17 -0.58 0.83
C ARG A 4 -39.14 -1.42 1.60
N GLN A 5 -39.53 -2.58 2.12
CA GLN A 5 -38.61 -3.49 2.80
C GLN A 5 -37.61 -4.10 1.82
N TYR A 6 -38.04 -4.53 0.63
CA TYR A 6 -37.11 -5.01 -0.41
C TYR A 6 -36.12 -3.93 -0.86
N ALA A 7 -36.58 -2.68 -1.03
CA ALA A 7 -35.70 -1.57 -1.38
C ALA A 7 -34.64 -1.29 -0.30
N MET A 8 -35.00 -1.38 0.98
CA MET A 8 -34.07 -1.21 2.10
C MET A 8 -33.04 -2.33 2.18
N LEU A 9 -33.46 -3.60 2.06
CA LEU A 9 -32.54 -4.74 2.04
C LEU A 9 -31.54 -4.66 0.88
N LYS A 10 -32.01 -4.24 -0.32
CA LYS A 10 -31.14 -4.03 -1.48
C LYS A 10 -30.10 -2.92 -1.24
N LYS A 11 -30.48 -1.83 -0.59
CA LYS A 11 -29.56 -0.74 -0.21
C LYS A 11 -28.52 -1.20 0.82
N ILE A 12 -28.94 -1.93 1.86
CA ILE A 12 -28.05 -2.47 2.89
C ILE A 12 -27.05 -3.45 2.26
N ARG A 13 -27.52 -4.39 1.42
CA ARG A 13 -26.65 -5.31 0.69
C ARG A 13 -25.62 -4.58 -0.16
N LYS A 14 -26.05 -3.53 -0.88
CA LYS A 14 -25.13 -2.70 -1.68
C LYS A 14 -24.10 -1.99 -0.82
N ALA A 15 -24.49 -1.46 0.35
CA ALA A 15 -23.58 -0.80 1.28
C ALA A 15 -22.55 -1.78 1.86
N ILE A 16 -23.00 -2.96 2.32
CA ILE A 16 -22.10 -4.01 2.81
C ILE A 16 -21.12 -4.43 1.72
N PHE A 17 -21.61 -4.67 0.50
CA PHE A 17 -20.76 -5.03 -0.63
C PHE A 17 -19.72 -3.95 -0.93
N ALA A 18 -20.11 -2.67 -0.91
CA ALA A 18 -19.18 -1.56 -1.09
C ALA A 18 -18.11 -1.51 0.01
N ILE A 19 -18.51 -1.68 1.28
CA ILE A 19 -17.57 -1.72 2.40
C ILE A 19 -16.57 -2.86 2.25
N VAL A 20 -17.04 -4.07 1.88
CA VAL A 20 -16.17 -5.23 1.65
C VAL A 20 -15.17 -4.96 0.52
N ILE A 21 -15.62 -4.36 -0.59
CA ILE A 21 -14.72 -3.99 -1.69
C ILE A 21 -13.68 -2.97 -1.23
N ILE A 22 -14.09 -1.92 -0.51
CA ILE A 22 -13.17 -0.89 -0.02
C ILE A 22 -12.14 -1.50 0.93
N ALA A 23 -12.57 -2.35 1.87
CA ALA A 23 -11.67 -3.05 2.79
C ALA A 23 -10.68 -3.94 2.03
N PHE A 24 -11.17 -4.70 1.04
CA PHE A 24 -10.32 -5.53 0.19
C PHE A 24 -9.28 -4.69 -0.58
N LEU A 25 -9.68 -3.56 -1.15
CA LEU A 25 -8.77 -2.62 -1.81
C LEU A 25 -7.71 -2.07 -0.85
N VAL A 26 -8.10 -1.66 0.36
CA VAL A 26 -7.15 -1.16 1.37
C VAL A 26 -6.13 -2.25 1.72
N ILE A 27 -6.57 -3.49 1.93
CA ILE A 27 -5.69 -4.62 2.22
C ILE A 27 -4.71 -4.86 1.07
N GLN A 28 -5.16 -4.77 -0.19
CA GLN A 28 -4.30 -4.93 -1.35
C GLN A 28 -3.31 -3.79 -1.56
N LEU A 29 -3.74 -2.55 -1.31
CA LEU A 29 -2.90 -1.37 -1.53
C LEU A 29 -1.91 -1.15 -0.37
N TYR A 30 -2.21 -1.64 0.83
CA TYR A 30 -1.35 -1.54 1.99
C TYR A 30 0.10 -2.00 1.73
N PRO A 31 0.38 -3.21 1.20
CA PRO A 31 1.75 -3.65 0.95
C PRO A 31 2.46 -2.76 -0.08
N VAL A 32 1.77 -2.28 -1.11
CA VAL A 32 2.33 -1.37 -2.13
C VAL A 32 2.73 -0.04 -1.49
N PHE A 33 1.82 0.53 -0.68
CA PHE A 33 2.08 1.74 0.08
C PHE A 33 3.24 1.57 1.06
N TRP A 34 3.31 0.42 1.73
CA TRP A 34 4.40 0.10 2.66
C TRP A 34 5.75 -0.01 1.94
N VAL A 35 5.83 -0.71 0.81
CA VAL A 35 7.08 -0.81 0.01
C VAL A 35 7.51 0.56 -0.50
N PHE A 36 6.56 1.40 -0.95
CA PHE A 36 6.85 2.77 -1.36
C PHE A 36 7.47 3.57 -0.20
N MET A 37 6.87 3.55 0.99
CA MET A 37 7.43 4.22 2.16
C MET A 37 8.80 3.66 2.56
N ALA A 38 8.97 2.34 2.53
CA ALA A 38 10.24 1.68 2.80
C ALA A 38 11.35 2.14 1.84
N SER A 39 11.02 2.38 0.57
CA SER A 39 11.98 2.80 -0.45
C SER A 39 12.61 4.18 -0.15
N ILE A 40 11.87 5.06 0.55
CA ILE A 40 12.31 6.41 0.90
C ILE A 40 12.81 6.54 2.35
N LYS A 41 12.86 5.44 3.11
CA LYS A 41 13.43 5.44 4.48
C LYS A 41 14.95 5.23 4.45
N PRO A 42 15.70 5.87 5.36
CA PRO A 42 17.08 5.46 5.65
C PRO A 42 17.14 4.00 6.08
N THR A 43 18.20 3.26 5.70
CA THR A 43 18.37 1.83 6.03
C THR A 43 18.34 1.57 7.54
N THR A 44 18.86 2.51 8.34
CA THR A 44 18.84 2.48 9.81
C THR A 44 17.41 2.55 10.35
N GLU A 45 16.59 3.44 9.79
CA GLU A 45 15.18 3.59 10.17
C GLU A 45 14.34 2.38 9.73
N LEU A 46 14.61 1.84 8.54
CA LEU A 46 13.91 0.66 8.02
C LEU A 46 14.13 -0.56 8.92
N SER A 47 15.34 -0.72 9.48
CA SER A 47 15.68 -1.83 10.38
C SER A 47 15.12 -1.63 11.79
N ALA A 48 15.13 -0.41 12.31
CA ALA A 48 14.67 -0.11 13.67
C ALA A 48 13.14 0.00 13.77
N ARG A 49 12.49 0.60 12.77
CA ARG A 49 11.06 0.97 12.78
C ARG A 49 10.41 0.71 11.41
N PRO A 50 10.29 -0.57 11.00
CA PRO A 50 9.86 -0.95 9.64
C PRO A 50 8.43 -0.51 9.29
N PHE A 51 7.51 -0.44 10.27
CA PHE A 51 6.10 -0.09 10.03
C PHE A 51 5.75 1.37 10.39
N ALA A 52 6.70 2.16 10.87
CA ALA A 52 6.47 3.57 11.16
C ALA A 52 6.42 4.39 9.86
N LEU A 53 5.84 5.60 9.90
CA LEU A 53 6.03 6.57 8.82
C LEU A 53 7.51 7.00 8.73
N PRO A 54 8.00 7.42 7.55
CA PRO A 54 9.36 7.92 7.40
C PRO A 54 9.56 9.23 8.19
N GLU A 55 10.49 9.24 9.15
CA GLU A 55 10.80 10.46 9.91
C GLU A 55 11.72 11.39 9.11
N ALA A 56 12.65 10.82 8.36
CA ALA A 56 13.54 11.56 7.47
C ALA A 56 13.53 10.93 6.07
N PRO A 57 12.57 11.28 5.20
CA PRO A 57 12.52 10.78 3.83
C PRO A 57 13.82 11.10 3.07
N THR A 58 14.41 10.09 2.41
CA THR A 58 15.61 10.25 1.58
C THR A 58 15.48 9.49 0.25
N LEU A 59 16.31 9.87 -0.71
CA LEU A 59 16.49 9.15 -1.98
C LEU A 59 17.81 8.39 -2.02
N GLU A 60 18.42 8.16 -0.85
CA GLU A 60 19.75 7.54 -0.78
C GLU A 60 19.74 6.10 -1.29
N ASN A 61 18.67 5.34 -1.01
CA ASN A 61 18.50 3.98 -1.53
C ASN A 61 18.51 3.96 -3.06
N TYR A 62 17.78 4.89 -3.70
CA TYR A 62 17.79 5.03 -5.15
C TYR A 62 19.18 5.39 -5.67
N LYS A 63 19.84 6.39 -5.09
CA LYS A 63 21.21 6.78 -5.46
C LYS A 63 22.18 5.60 -5.34
N ASN A 64 22.10 4.83 -4.26
CA ASN A 64 22.96 3.67 -4.03
C ASN A 64 22.72 2.58 -5.09
N ILE A 65 21.46 2.28 -5.42
CA ILE A 65 21.13 1.26 -6.42
C ILE A 65 21.58 1.67 -7.82
N PHE A 66 21.42 2.95 -8.20
CA PHE A 66 21.83 3.43 -9.54
C PHE A 66 23.34 3.69 -9.66
N ALA A 67 24.02 4.12 -8.59
CA ALA A 67 25.44 4.46 -8.64
C ALA A 67 26.36 3.28 -8.29
N LYS A 68 25.91 2.38 -7.41
CA LYS A 68 26.74 1.27 -6.90
C LYS A 68 26.18 -0.11 -7.22
N GLY A 69 24.90 -0.20 -7.61
CA GLY A 69 24.24 -1.45 -7.93
C GLY A 69 24.24 -1.73 -9.44
N ASP A 70 24.38 -3.01 -9.81
CA ASP A 70 24.17 -3.47 -11.19
C ASP A 70 22.67 -3.60 -11.51
N ILE A 71 21.86 -2.61 -11.13
CA ILE A 71 20.39 -2.70 -11.21
C ILE A 71 19.89 -2.99 -12.63
N PHE A 72 20.53 -2.41 -13.64
CA PHE A 72 20.18 -2.65 -15.04
C PHE A 72 20.44 -4.09 -15.47
N ARG A 73 21.48 -4.73 -14.92
CA ARG A 73 21.75 -6.15 -15.15
C ARG A 73 20.69 -7.02 -14.51
N TYR A 74 20.29 -6.72 -13.26
CA TYR A 74 19.27 -7.49 -12.55
C TYR A 74 17.87 -7.37 -13.18
N ILE A 75 17.55 -6.24 -13.81
CA ILE A 75 16.27 -6.05 -14.51
C ILE A 75 16.25 -6.79 -15.85
N TRP A 76 17.41 -6.93 -16.50
CA TRP A 76 17.52 -7.52 -17.84
C TRP A 76 17.77 -9.03 -17.87
N ASN A 77 18.24 -9.60 -16.75
CA ASN A 77 18.60 -11.02 -16.62
C ASN A 77 17.46 -11.85 -16.03
#